data_AF-A0A7S2V6I7-F1
#
_entry.id   AF-A0A7S2V6I7-F1
#
_cell.length_a   1.000
_cell.length_b   1.000
_cell.length_c   1.000
_cell.angle_alpha   90.00
_cell.angle_beta   90.00
_cell.angle_gamma   90.00
#
_symmetry.space_group_name_H-M   'P 1'
#
loop_
_entity.id
_entity.type
_entity.pdbx_description
1 polymer ?
#
loop_
_entity_poly.entity_id
_entity_poly.type
_entity_poly.pdbx_seq_one_letter_code
_entity_poly.pdbx_strand_id
1 'polypeptide(L)'
;AIAVWVLSRSIMNRFMGDDDDDNFKKQLRNECLDQNLVEQLIQEEDRASAALMEVSLVLDDIPVDEKRRVEIDKSLVILGDTLMACDRIFASPVPLVYTRHTARFLSMWVLLVPFAIHDEFQRVLNTGLPVIPTAAILALFLFGIEELAVQLEEPFSILPLERYCDEIKKSTTGMIEWSTKSRRIKSD
;
A
#
# COMPACT_ATOMS: atom_id res chain seq x y z
N ALA A 1 -2.91 21.96 1.57
CA ALA A 1 -1.74 21.07 1.68
C ALA A 1 -1.87 20.14 2.88
N ILE A 2 -2.05 20.68 4.09
CA ILE A 2 -2.13 19.88 5.32
C ILE A 2 -3.29 18.87 5.26
N ALA A 3 -4.52 19.29 4.94
CA ALA A 3 -5.66 18.37 4.83
C ALA A 3 -5.44 17.21 3.82
N VAL A 4 -4.80 17.48 2.68
CA VAL A 4 -4.46 16.45 1.67
C VAL A 4 -3.42 15.47 2.21
N TRP A 5 -2.41 15.98 2.93
CA TRP A 5 -1.42 15.13 3.57
C TRP A 5 -2.04 14.28 4.70
N VAL A 6 -2.88 14.88 5.55
CA VAL A 6 -3.63 14.19 6.63
C VAL A 6 -4.44 13.03 6.05
N LEU A 7 -5.13 13.24 4.93
CA LEU A 7 -5.84 12.17 4.23
C LEU A 7 -4.89 11.06 3.79
N SER A 8 -3.82 11.37 3.03
CA SER A 8 -2.87 10.34 2.58
C SER A 8 -2.25 9.56 3.76
N ARG A 9 -1.96 10.26 4.86
CA ARG A 9 -1.33 9.69 6.04
C ARG A 9 -2.28 8.81 6.85
N SER A 10 -3.56 9.18 6.90
CA SER A 10 -4.63 8.39 7.53
C SER A 10 -4.93 7.12 6.73
N ILE A 11 -4.88 7.20 5.40
CA ILE A 11 -4.98 6.04 4.52
C ILE A 11 -3.81 5.07 4.76
N MET A 12 -2.58 5.57 4.85
CA MET A 12 -1.42 4.73 5.18
C MET A 12 -1.59 4.06 6.55
N ASN A 13 -1.98 4.81 7.58
CA ASN A 13 -2.17 4.27 8.93
C ASN A 13 -3.20 3.13 8.96
N ARG A 14 -4.29 3.26 8.19
CA ARG A 14 -5.31 2.22 8.05
C ARG A 14 -4.75 0.88 7.54
N PHE A 15 -3.84 0.90 6.57
CA PHE A 15 -3.26 -0.32 5.99
C PHE A 15 -2.05 -0.88 6.76
N MET A 16 -1.31 -0.02 7.45
CA MET A 16 -0.19 -0.42 8.29
C MET A 16 -0.65 -0.93 9.67
N GLY A 17 -1.85 -0.55 10.10
CA GLY A 17 -2.43 -0.99 11.37
C GLY A 17 -1.63 -0.51 12.58
N ASP A 18 -1.47 -1.41 13.56
CA ASP A 18 -0.88 -1.12 14.87
C ASP A 18 0.61 -0.72 14.79
N ASP A 19 1.34 -1.19 13.77
CA ASP A 19 2.77 -0.94 13.61
C ASP A 19 3.10 0.56 13.43
N ASP A 20 2.12 1.34 12.97
CA ASP A 20 2.29 2.75 12.61
C ASP A 20 1.48 3.72 13.49
N ASP A 21 0.60 3.23 14.37
CA ASP A 21 -0.37 4.04 15.11
C ASP A 21 0.27 5.13 15.98
N ASP A 22 1.36 4.81 16.68
CA ASP A 22 2.10 5.77 17.49
C ASP A 22 2.80 6.85 16.66
N ASN A 23 3.37 6.45 15.51
CA ASN A 23 4.03 7.37 14.59
C ASN A 23 3.00 8.31 13.95
N PHE A 24 1.87 7.77 13.52
CA PHE A 24 0.73 8.51 12.99
C PHE A 24 0.25 9.61 13.96
N LYS A 25 -0.04 9.24 15.21
CA LYS A 25 -0.46 10.19 16.26
C LYS A 25 0.57 11.28 16.51
N LYS A 26 1.86 10.92 16.54
CA LYS A 26 2.96 11.87 16.73
C LYS A 26 3.08 12.83 15.56
N GLN A 27 2.99 12.36 14.33
CA GLN A 27 3.08 13.19 13.13
C GLN A 27 1.91 14.16 13.02
N LEU A 28 0.68 13.69 13.25
CA LEU A 28 -0.51 14.54 13.27
C LEU A 28 -0.39 15.70 14.26
N ARG A 29 0.01 15.42 15.51
CA ARG A 29 0.18 16.45 16.54
C ARG A 29 1.27 17.47 16.20
N ASN A 30 2.32 17.05 15.51
CA ASN A 30 3.43 17.92 15.13
C ASN A 30 3.12 18.80 13.91
N GLU A 31 2.41 18.26 12.92
CA GLU A 31 2.19 18.94 11.64
C GLU A 31 0.88 19.71 11.55
N CYS A 32 -0.15 19.25 12.25
CA CYS A 32 -1.45 19.91 12.21
C CYS A 32 -1.51 21.05 13.24
N LEU A 33 -1.99 22.21 12.78
CA LEU A 33 -2.14 23.40 13.62
C LEU A 33 -3.35 23.31 14.55
N ASP A 34 -4.44 22.68 14.10
CA ASP A 34 -5.65 22.50 14.89
C ASP A 34 -5.59 21.20 15.70
N GLN A 35 -5.32 21.35 17.00
CA GLN A 35 -5.22 20.21 17.92
C GLN A 35 -6.59 19.60 18.25
N ASN A 36 -7.69 20.35 18.14
CA ASN A 36 -9.02 19.79 18.37
C ASN A 36 -9.37 18.80 17.26
N LEU A 37 -9.08 19.17 16.02
CA LEU A 37 -9.26 18.30 14.86
C LEU A 37 -8.42 17.04 14.97
N VAL A 38 -7.16 17.17 15.40
CA VAL A 38 -6.27 16.01 15.59
C VAL A 38 -6.84 15.03 16.61
N GLU A 39 -7.30 15.52 17.77
CA GLU A 39 -7.86 14.64 18.80
C GLU A 39 -9.19 14.02 18.38
N GLN A 40 -10.04 14.73 17.63
CA GLN A 40 -11.24 14.16 17.02
C GLN A 40 -10.87 13.03 16.04
N LEU A 41 -9.94 13.29 15.12
CA LEU A 41 -9.54 12.33 14.09
C LEU A 41 -8.85 11.08 14.66
N ILE A 42 -8.12 11.21 15.77
CA ILE A 42 -7.51 10.07 16.47
C ILE A 42 -8.57 9.19 17.15
N GLN A 43 -9.67 9.79 17.62
CA GLN A 43 -10.76 9.09 18.30
C GLN A 43 -11.69 8.34 17.34
N GLU A 44 -11.76 8.77 16.08
CA GLU A 44 -12.58 8.11 15.07
C GLU A 44 -12.11 6.67 14.78
N GLU A 45 -13.08 5.77 14.56
CA GLU A 45 -12.81 4.39 14.12
C GLU A 45 -12.32 4.37 12.68
N ASP A 46 -12.98 5.13 11.80
CA ASP A 46 -12.57 5.31 10.40
C ASP A 46 -11.90 6.67 10.18
N ARG A 47 -10.62 6.74 10.55
CA ARG A 47 -9.80 7.94 10.44
C ARG A 47 -9.59 8.39 8.99
N ALA A 48 -9.53 7.46 8.04
CA ALA A 48 -9.31 7.77 6.62
C ALA A 48 -10.55 8.44 6.00
N SER A 49 -11.74 7.91 6.28
CA SER A 49 -13.00 8.53 5.86
C SER A 49 -13.24 9.86 6.57
N ALA A 50 -12.90 9.97 7.86
CA ALA A 50 -12.95 11.24 8.60
C ALA A 50 -12.02 12.30 7.97
N ALA A 51 -10.78 11.93 7.62
CA ALA A 51 -9.86 12.81 6.92
C ALA A 51 -10.38 13.24 5.53
N LEU A 52 -11.10 12.35 4.82
CA LEU A 52 -11.71 12.68 3.53
C LEU A 52 -12.84 13.70 3.70
N MET A 53 -13.68 13.51 4.72
CA MET A 53 -14.72 14.48 5.07
C MET A 53 -14.11 15.84 5.42
N GLU A 54 -13.00 15.86 6.15
CA GLU A 54 -12.32 17.11 6.48
C GLU A 54 -11.83 17.86 5.23
N VAL A 55 -11.33 17.15 4.23
CA VAL A 55 -11.00 17.77 2.94
C VAL A 55 -12.24 18.41 2.31
N SER A 56 -13.41 17.77 2.40
CA SER A 56 -14.67 18.32 1.90
C SER A 56 -15.07 19.60 2.64
N LEU A 57 -15.00 19.60 3.98
CA LEU A 57 -15.33 20.77 4.81
C LEU A 57 -14.43 21.96 4.50
N VAL A 58 -13.12 21.73 4.35
CA VAL A 58 -12.16 22.79 3.97
C VAL A 58 -12.44 23.33 2.56
N LEU A 59 -12.95 22.50 1.64
CA LEU A 59 -13.33 22.93 0.30
C LEU A 59 -14.64 23.72 0.27
N ASP A 60 -15.54 23.47 1.22
CA ASP A 60 -16.78 24.24 1.39
C ASP A 60 -16.52 25.69 1.78
N ASP A 61 -15.53 25.93 2.63
CA ASP A 61 -15.15 27.28 3.06
C ASP A 61 -14.46 28.12 1.95
N ILE A 62 -14.02 27.51 0.86
CA ILE A 62 -13.33 28.23 -0.22
C ILE A 62 -14.36 28.88 -1.16
N PRO A 63 -14.22 30.18 -1.49
CA PRO A 63 -15.10 30.86 -2.43
C PRO A 63 -14.80 30.42 -3.87
N VAL A 64 -15.52 29.40 -4.34
CA VAL A 64 -15.50 28.90 -5.72
C VAL A 64 -16.87 29.02 -6.38
N ASP A 65 -16.87 29.19 -7.70
CA ASP A 65 -18.08 29.14 -8.53
C ASP A 65 -18.77 27.78 -8.43
N GLU A 66 -20.10 27.77 -8.50
CA GLU A 66 -20.94 26.57 -8.34
C GLU A 66 -20.54 25.44 -9.30
N LYS A 67 -20.27 25.76 -10.58
CA LYS A 67 -19.87 24.73 -11.55
C LYS A 67 -18.54 24.10 -11.16
N ARG A 68 -17.61 24.90 -10.63
CA ARG A 68 -16.31 24.41 -10.17
C ARG A 68 -16.45 23.59 -8.90
N ARG A 69 -17.34 23.97 -7.99
CA ARG A 69 -17.65 23.21 -6.77
C ARG A 69 -18.13 21.80 -7.12
N VAL A 70 -19.13 21.70 -8.00
CA VAL A 70 -19.65 20.41 -8.46
C VAL A 70 -18.56 19.50 -9.04
N GLU A 71 -17.61 20.03 -9.80
CA GLU A 71 -16.50 19.23 -10.36
C GLU A 71 -15.46 18.83 -9.30
N ILE A 72 -15.24 19.66 -8.28
CA ILE A 72 -14.38 19.34 -7.13
C ILE A 72 -15.02 18.21 -6.31
N ASP A 73 -16.32 18.30 -6.00
CA ASP A 73 -17.03 17.30 -5.21
C ASP A 73 -17.04 15.94 -5.91
N LYS A 74 -17.26 15.93 -7.24
CA LYS A 74 -17.10 14.71 -8.03
C LYS A 74 -15.70 14.10 -7.91
N SER A 75 -14.66 14.93 -7.85
CA SER A 75 -13.29 14.47 -7.67
C SER A 75 -13.06 13.85 -6.28
N LEU A 76 -13.72 14.39 -5.23
CA LEU A 76 -13.70 13.80 -3.89
C LEU A 76 -14.43 12.46 -3.84
N VAL A 77 -15.57 12.33 -4.53
CA VAL A 77 -16.27 11.05 -4.65
C VAL A 77 -15.38 9.99 -5.27
N ILE A 78 -14.67 10.34 -6.36
CA ILE A 78 -13.70 9.42 -6.99
C ILE A 78 -12.59 9.04 -6.00
N LEU A 79 -12.11 9.99 -5.20
CA LEU A 79 -11.09 9.70 -4.19
C LEU A 79 -11.61 8.72 -3.12
N GLY A 80 -12.85 8.90 -2.65
CA GLY A 80 -13.52 7.96 -1.76
C GLY A 80 -13.70 6.57 -2.39
N ASP A 81 -14.09 6.50 -3.66
CA ASP A 81 -14.21 5.24 -4.40
C ASP A 81 -12.86 4.50 -4.50
N THR A 82 -11.76 5.23 -4.71
CA THR A 82 -10.42 4.63 -4.73
C THR A 82 -9.98 4.12 -3.35
N LEU A 83 -10.33 4.82 -2.27
CA LEU A 83 -10.08 4.36 -0.90
C LEU A 83 -10.83 3.04 -0.63
N MET A 84 -12.11 2.97 -0.98
CA MET A 84 -12.90 1.74 -0.84
C MET A 84 -12.38 0.60 -1.74
N ALA A 85 -11.83 0.91 -2.91
CA ALA A 85 -11.19 -0.09 -3.76
C ALA A 85 -9.95 -0.69 -3.08
N CYS A 86 -9.14 0.13 -2.41
CA CYS A 86 -8.00 -0.35 -1.62
C CYS A 86 -8.46 -1.20 -0.42
N ASP A 87 -9.53 -0.79 0.27
CA ASP A 87 -10.13 -1.59 1.36
C ASP A 87 -10.61 -2.97 0.88
N ARG A 88 -11.22 -3.04 -0.30
CA ARG A 88 -11.64 -4.33 -0.86
C ARG A 88 -10.46 -5.25 -1.13
N ILE A 89 -9.33 -4.71 -1.61
CA ILE A 89 -8.10 -5.48 -1.81
C ILE A 89 -7.58 -5.97 -0.46
N PHE A 90 -7.54 -5.10 0.55
CA PHE A 90 -7.06 -5.43 1.89
C PHE A 90 -7.96 -6.47 2.60
N ALA A 91 -9.28 -6.33 2.50
CA ALA A 91 -10.26 -7.18 3.18
C ALA A 91 -10.55 -8.51 2.45
N SER A 92 -10.07 -8.67 1.21
CA SER A 92 -10.30 -9.88 0.40
C SER A 92 -9.00 -10.65 0.14
N PRO A 93 -8.32 -11.17 1.18
CA PRO A 93 -7.10 -11.96 0.99
C PRO A 93 -7.41 -13.28 0.26
N VAL A 94 -6.39 -13.84 -0.38
CA VAL A 94 -6.47 -15.18 -0.96
C VAL A 94 -6.84 -16.18 0.14
N PRO A 95 -7.77 -17.13 -0.12
CA PRO A 95 -8.17 -18.10 0.88
C PRO A 95 -6.97 -18.89 1.42
N LEU A 96 -6.76 -18.88 2.74
CA LEU A 96 -5.63 -19.55 3.39
C LEU A 96 -5.47 -21.04 3.03
N VAL A 97 -6.57 -21.70 2.66
CA VAL A 97 -6.54 -23.10 2.21
C VAL A 97 -5.75 -23.23 0.90
N TYR A 98 -5.84 -22.27 0.00
CA TYR A 98 -5.11 -22.25 -1.27
C TYR A 98 -3.60 -22.22 -1.02
N THR A 99 -3.10 -21.18 -0.34
CA THR A 99 -1.68 -21.02 -0.01
C THR A 99 -1.12 -22.23 0.75
N ARG A 100 -1.86 -22.74 1.74
CA ARG A 100 -1.45 -23.94 2.49
C ARG A 100 -1.43 -25.21 1.63
N HIS A 101 -2.38 -25.36 0.71
CA HIS A 101 -2.44 -26.54 -0.15
C HIS A 101 -1.31 -26.51 -1.19
N THR A 102 -1.05 -25.36 -1.81
CA THR A 102 0.04 -25.15 -2.76
C THR A 102 1.39 -25.46 -2.12
N ALA A 103 1.68 -24.91 -0.93
CA ALA A 103 2.93 -25.19 -0.21
C ALA A 103 3.13 -26.68 0.11
N ARG A 104 2.07 -27.38 0.53
CA ARG A 104 2.12 -28.85 0.82
C ARG A 104 2.35 -29.65 -0.45
N PHE A 105 1.62 -29.33 -1.52
CA PHE A 105 1.78 -29.98 -2.82
C PHE A 105 3.20 -29.77 -3.36
N LEU A 106 3.70 -28.54 -3.34
CA LEU A 106 5.04 -28.20 -3.81
C LEU A 106 6.11 -28.94 -3.01
N SER A 107 5.95 -29.00 -1.68
CA SER A 107 6.87 -29.72 -0.81
C SER A 107 6.93 -31.22 -1.13
N MET A 108 5.77 -31.87 -1.31
CA MET A 108 5.70 -33.26 -1.73
C MET A 108 6.29 -33.47 -3.12
N TRP A 109 6.01 -32.58 -4.06
CA TRP A 109 6.51 -32.66 -5.41
C TRP A 109 8.04 -32.56 -5.45
N VAL A 110 8.64 -31.56 -4.78
CA VAL A 110 10.09 -31.40 -4.67
C VAL A 110 10.74 -32.59 -3.96
N LEU A 111 10.10 -33.18 -2.96
CA LEU A 111 10.58 -34.40 -2.29
C LEU A 111 10.63 -35.61 -3.24
N LEU A 112 9.70 -35.69 -4.19
CA LEU A 112 9.63 -36.78 -5.17
C LEU A 112 10.56 -36.60 -6.37
N VAL A 113 10.99 -35.36 -6.68
CA VAL A 113 11.87 -35.06 -7.82
C VAL A 113 13.17 -35.89 -7.86
N PRO A 114 13.95 -36.05 -6.75
CA PRO A 114 15.18 -36.84 -6.77
C PRO A 114 14.96 -38.28 -7.23
N PHE A 115 13.82 -38.89 -6.88
CA PHE A 115 13.47 -40.25 -7.29
C PHE A 115 13.12 -40.32 -8.77
N ALA A 116 12.49 -39.28 -9.32
CA ALA A 116 12.11 -39.22 -10.73
C ALA A 116 13.32 -39.05 -11.67
N ILE A 117 14.33 -38.28 -11.25
CA ILE A 117 15.50 -37.97 -12.10
C ILE A 117 16.69 -38.92 -11.89
N HIS A 118 16.67 -39.75 -10.84
CA HIS A 118 17.78 -40.62 -10.47
C HIS A 118 18.24 -41.53 -11.63
N ASP A 119 17.31 -42.24 -12.27
CA ASP A 119 17.64 -43.24 -13.29
C ASP A 119 18.19 -42.61 -14.58
N GLU A 120 17.74 -41.40 -14.93
CA GLU A 120 18.24 -40.68 -16.09
C GLU A 120 19.66 -40.16 -15.89
N PHE A 121 19.97 -39.63 -14.69
CA PHE A 121 21.34 -39.21 -14.37
C PHE A 121 22.31 -40.40 -14.28
N GLN A 122 21.85 -41.55 -13.77
CA GLN A 122 22.62 -42.80 -13.82
C GLN A 122 22.91 -43.22 -15.27
N ARG A 123 21.90 -43.14 -16.17
CA ARG A 123 22.06 -43.51 -17.59
C ARG A 123 23.02 -42.61 -18.35
N VAL A 124 22.98 -41.29 -18.11
CA VAL A 124 23.75 -40.31 -18.90
C VAL A 124 25.18 -40.13 -18.36
N LEU A 125 25.36 -40.09 -17.05
CA LEU A 125 26.63 -39.71 -16.42
C LEU A 125 27.36 -40.88 -15.73
N ASN A 126 26.80 -42.10 -15.76
CA ASN A 126 27.28 -43.27 -15.01
C ASN A 126 27.52 -43.01 -13.50
N THR A 127 26.95 -41.92 -12.97
CA THR A 127 27.06 -41.50 -11.58
C THR A 127 25.78 -40.79 -11.15
N GLY A 128 25.20 -41.19 -10.02
CA GLY A 128 24.01 -40.55 -9.41
C GLY A 128 24.33 -39.31 -8.55
N LEU A 129 25.61 -38.95 -8.42
CA LEU A 129 26.08 -37.81 -7.64
C LEU A 129 25.45 -36.45 -7.98
N PRO A 130 25.17 -36.09 -9.26
CA PRO A 130 24.60 -34.79 -9.63
C PRO A 130 23.09 -34.64 -9.33
N VAL A 131 22.39 -35.70 -8.90
CA VAL A 131 20.96 -35.65 -8.56
C VAL A 131 20.70 -34.68 -7.41
N ILE A 132 21.54 -34.72 -6.38
CA ILE A 132 21.41 -33.91 -5.16
C ILE A 132 21.50 -32.40 -5.48
N PRO A 133 22.58 -31.89 -6.11
CA PRO A 133 22.68 -30.46 -6.43
C PRO A 133 21.59 -30.01 -7.41
N THR A 134 21.20 -30.85 -8.37
CA THR A 134 20.14 -30.51 -9.34
C THR A 134 18.79 -30.35 -8.64
N ALA A 135 18.41 -31.29 -7.77
CA ALA A 135 17.18 -31.21 -6.99
C ALA A 135 17.20 -30.02 -6.01
N ALA A 136 18.34 -29.73 -5.39
CA ALA A 136 18.49 -28.59 -4.49
C ALA A 136 18.30 -27.24 -5.22
N ILE A 137 18.88 -27.07 -6.42
CA ILE A 137 18.70 -25.86 -7.23
C ILE A 137 17.24 -25.69 -7.63
N LEU A 138 16.59 -26.77 -8.05
CA LEU A 138 15.19 -26.74 -8.46
C LEU A 138 14.25 -26.44 -7.27
N ALA A 139 14.53 -27.01 -6.09
CA ALA A 139 13.85 -26.68 -4.85
C ALA A 139 14.00 -25.19 -4.52
N LEU A 140 15.22 -24.64 -4.59
CA LEU A 140 15.50 -23.23 -4.31
C LEU A 140 14.64 -22.30 -5.18
N PHE A 141 14.58 -22.54 -6.48
CA PHE A 141 13.80 -21.70 -7.39
C PHE A 141 12.29 -21.81 -7.14
N LEU A 142 11.78 -23.02 -6.91
CA LEU A 142 10.36 -23.24 -6.74
C LEU A 142 9.83 -22.72 -5.40
N PHE A 143 10.54 -23.00 -4.31
CA PHE A 143 10.20 -22.41 -3.01
C PHE A 143 10.42 -20.89 -3.01
N GLY A 144 11.40 -20.39 -3.77
CA GLY A 144 11.57 -18.95 -3.98
C GLY A 144 10.36 -18.31 -4.66
N ILE A 145 9.78 -18.96 -5.67
CA ILE A 145 8.55 -18.47 -6.32
C ILE A 145 7.36 -18.51 -5.36
N GLU A 146 7.22 -19.56 -4.56
CA GLU A 146 6.15 -19.67 -3.55
C GLU A 146 6.25 -18.54 -2.51
N GLU A 147 7.44 -18.25 -2.01
CA GLU A 147 7.69 -17.16 -1.06
C GLU A 147 7.35 -15.80 -1.68
N LEU A 148 7.74 -15.56 -2.94
CA LEU A 148 7.36 -14.35 -3.66
C LEU A 148 5.85 -14.23 -3.84
N ALA A 149 5.14 -15.34 -4.08
CA ALA A 149 3.69 -15.34 -4.18
C ALA A 149 3.05 -14.91 -2.86
N VAL A 150 3.52 -15.43 -1.73
CA VAL A 150 3.04 -15.03 -0.39
C VAL A 150 3.27 -13.54 -0.13
N GLN A 151 4.45 -13.00 -0.47
CA GLN A 151 4.71 -11.56 -0.30
C GLN A 151 3.81 -10.69 -1.20
N LEU A 152 3.45 -11.16 -2.39
CA LEU A 152 2.52 -10.47 -3.28
C LEU A 152 1.07 -10.52 -2.81
N GLU A 153 0.70 -11.46 -1.92
CA GLU A 153 -0.62 -11.49 -1.28
C GLU A 153 -0.81 -10.34 -0.26
N GLU A 154 0.28 -9.75 0.24
CA GLU A 154 0.28 -8.62 1.18
C GLU A 154 0.87 -7.33 0.54
N PRO A 155 0.18 -6.71 -0.44
CA PRO A 155 0.77 -5.64 -1.24
C PRO A 155 1.16 -4.39 -0.43
N PHE A 156 0.41 -4.07 0.62
CA PHE A 156 0.61 -2.85 1.39
C PHE A 156 1.81 -2.91 2.35
N SER A 157 2.28 -4.11 2.71
CA SER A 157 3.47 -4.27 3.57
C SER A 157 4.78 -4.03 2.81
N ILE A 158 4.79 -4.32 1.50
CA ILE A 158 5.96 -4.13 0.63
C ILE A 158 6.01 -2.76 -0.05
N LEU A 159 4.87 -2.07 -0.17
CA LEU A 159 4.77 -0.76 -0.80
C LEU A 159 5.41 0.31 0.10
N PRO A 160 6.23 1.24 -0.44
CA PRO A 160 6.83 2.31 0.34
C PRO A 160 5.81 3.45 0.61
N LEU A 161 4.76 3.16 1.37
CA LEU A 161 3.63 4.07 1.64
C LEU A 161 4.06 5.40 2.28
N GLU A 162 5.04 5.36 3.17
CA GLU A 162 5.60 6.58 3.80
C GLU A 162 6.20 7.52 2.75
N ARG A 163 6.97 6.97 1.82
CA ARG A 163 7.55 7.75 0.71
C ARG A 163 6.46 8.34 -0.18
N TYR A 164 5.38 7.62 -0.46
CA TYR A 164 4.27 8.18 -1.22
C TYR A 164 3.60 9.34 -0.49
N CYS A 165 3.38 9.23 0.83
CA CYS A 165 2.83 10.33 1.63
C CYS A 165 3.73 11.57 1.59
N ASP A 166 5.05 11.38 1.72
CA ASP A 166 6.04 12.47 1.63
C ASP A 166 6.07 13.13 0.25
N GLU A 167 6.00 12.33 -0.82
CA GLU A 167 5.95 12.82 -2.19
C GLU A 167 4.66 13.61 -2.46
N ILE A 168 3.51 13.15 -1.96
CA ILE A 168 2.22 13.87 -2.03
C ILE A 168 2.31 15.22 -1.29
N LYS A 169 2.87 15.22 -0.08
CA LYS A 169 3.06 16.44 0.72
C LYS A 169 3.95 17.45 -0.01
N LYS A 170 5.10 16.98 -0.52
CA LYS A 170 6.06 17.80 -1.26
C LYS A 170 5.43 18.36 -2.52
N SER A 171 4.73 17.53 -3.29
CA SER A 171 4.05 17.93 -4.53
C SER A 171 2.99 19.01 -4.25
N THR A 172 2.11 18.78 -3.28
CA THR A 172 1.03 19.71 -2.92
C THR A 172 1.59 21.05 -2.42
N THR A 173 2.66 21.02 -1.62
CA THR A 173 3.34 22.24 -1.14
C THR A 173 3.98 23.00 -2.30
N GLY A 174 4.66 22.30 -3.21
CA GLY A 174 5.25 22.88 -4.41
C GLY A 174 4.20 23.52 -5.34
N MET A 175 3.02 22.91 -5.48
CA MET A 175 1.90 23.49 -6.24
C MET A 175 1.43 24.82 -5.64
N ILE A 176 1.33 24.91 -4.30
CA ILE A 176 0.95 26.15 -3.60
C ILE A 176 2.02 27.22 -3.80
N GLU A 177 3.29 26.87 -3.64
CA GLU A 177 4.41 27.79 -3.82
C GLU A 177 4.44 28.35 -5.25
N TRP A 178 4.34 27.46 -6.25
CA TRP A 178 4.26 27.85 -7.66
C TRP A 178 3.06 28.76 -7.93
N SER A 179 1.88 28.42 -7.44
CA SER A 179 0.67 29.23 -7.58
C SER A 179 0.84 30.63 -6.97
N THR A 180 1.48 30.71 -5.81
CA THR A 180 1.75 31.98 -5.13
C THR A 180 2.74 32.84 -5.91
N LYS A 181 3.82 32.23 -6.42
CA LYS A 181 4.82 32.90 -7.26
C LYS A 181 4.21 33.42 -8.57
N SER A 182 3.44 32.59 -9.28
CA SER A 182 2.78 32.96 -10.53
C SER A 182 1.76 34.09 -10.37
N ARG A 183 1.11 34.19 -9.20
CA ARG A 183 0.21 35.31 -8.90
C ARG A 183 0.96 36.63 -8.68
N ARG A 184 2.13 36.61 -8.02
CA ARG A 184 2.96 37.81 -7.85
C ARG A 184 3.49 38.35 -9.18
N ILE A 185 3.92 37.47 -10.09
CA ILE A 185 4.41 37.89 -11.42
C ILE A 185 3.32 38.60 -12.24
N LYS A 186 2.04 38.26 -12.03
CA LYS A 186 0.92 38.92 -12.73
C LYS A 186 0.50 40.26 -12.12
N SER A 187 0.93 40.56 -10.89
CA SER A 187 0.61 41.81 -10.21
C SER A 187 1.66 42.91 -10.40
N ASP A 188 2.85 42.54 -10.89
CA ASP A 188 3.95 43.44 -11.26
C ASP A 188 3.88 43.80 -12.75
#